data_AF-A0A4Q3SH32-F1
#
_entry.id   AF-A0A4Q3SH32-F1
#
_cell.length_a   1.000
_cell.length_b   1.000
_cell.length_c   1.000
_cell.angle_alpha   90.00
_cell.angle_beta   90.00
_cell.angle_gamma   90.00
#
_symmetry.space_group_name_H-M   'P 1'
#
loop_
_entity.id
_entity.type
_entity.pdbx_description
1 polymer ?
#
loop_
_entity_poly.entity_id
_entity_poly.type
_entity_poly.pdbx_seq_one_letter_code
_entity_poly.pdbx_strand_id
1 'polypeptide(L)'
;MLLTSEKTFETAIIDALVPDGGWMQGNAKTFDRDLALFPSQIFQFLRDTQDKRLNKITDIHGVETENKLLQRLAKEMDLRGSLDVLRNGFTDHGVRFDMAYFKPETSLNEQSAALYGKNILAVTRQVFYSKDNNKSLDLVLSLNGVPVATLELKNQFSGQNVQNAERQYMHDRDPRELIFQFKKRTLVHFTVDDNEVYMTTHLNRENTRYLPFNKGFNNGKGN
;
A
#
# COMPACT_ATOMS: atom_id res chain seq x y z
N MET A 1 -9.73 25.82 -9.32
CA MET A 1 -9.62 25.05 -8.06
C MET A 1 -8.73 25.87 -7.13
N LEU A 2 -9.10 26.10 -5.86
CA LEU A 2 -8.24 26.85 -4.95
C LEU A 2 -6.93 26.08 -4.74
N LEU A 3 -5.79 26.71 -5.02
CA LEU A 3 -4.44 26.13 -4.88
C LEU A 3 -4.12 25.66 -3.44
N THR A 4 -4.96 26.02 -2.47
CA THR A 4 -4.76 25.84 -1.03
C THR A 4 -5.52 24.65 -0.43
N SER A 5 -6.18 23.81 -1.23
CA SER A 5 -6.91 22.65 -0.70
C SER A 5 -6.06 21.38 -0.61
N GLU A 6 -6.34 20.53 0.38
CA GLU A 6 -5.76 19.17 0.52
C GLU A 6 -5.98 18.34 -0.76
N LYS A 7 -7.14 18.50 -1.40
CA LYS A 7 -7.45 17.90 -2.71
C LYS A 7 -6.46 18.31 -3.81
N THR A 8 -5.99 19.55 -3.80
CA THR A 8 -4.98 20.04 -4.75
C THR A 8 -3.64 19.38 -4.48
N PHE A 9 -3.27 19.20 -3.20
CA PHE A 9 -2.02 18.54 -2.85
C PHE A 9 -2.04 17.05 -3.22
N GLU A 10 -3.14 16.34 -2.96
CA GLU A 10 -3.34 14.98 -3.45
C GLU A 10 -3.20 14.90 -4.98
N THR A 11 -3.85 15.81 -5.72
CA THR A 11 -3.74 15.86 -7.18
C THR A 11 -2.29 16.05 -7.64
N ALA A 12 -1.55 16.96 -7.02
CA ALA A 12 -0.15 17.19 -7.38
C ALA A 12 0.73 15.94 -7.19
N ILE A 13 0.49 15.16 -6.13
CA ILE A 13 1.19 13.89 -5.91
C ILE A 13 0.82 12.85 -6.98
N ILE A 14 -0.46 12.74 -7.31
CA ILE A 14 -0.92 11.80 -8.36
C ILE A 14 -0.32 12.17 -9.72
N ASP A 15 -0.34 13.45 -10.07
CA ASP A 15 0.19 13.95 -11.34
C ASP A 15 1.72 13.77 -11.42
N ALA A 16 2.42 13.70 -10.29
CA ALA A 16 3.85 13.38 -10.27
C ALA A 16 4.13 11.87 -10.38
N LEU A 17 3.27 11.01 -9.85
CA LEU A 17 3.50 9.56 -9.78
C LEU A 17 3.01 8.81 -11.03
N VAL A 18 1.89 9.23 -11.61
CA VAL A 18 1.16 8.43 -12.60
C VAL A 18 1.67 8.60 -14.04
N PRO A 19 1.84 9.83 -14.58
CA PRO A 19 2.26 10.00 -15.97
C PRO A 19 3.64 9.42 -16.27
N ASP A 20 4.62 9.69 -15.40
CA ASP A 20 6.03 9.37 -15.65
C ASP A 20 6.70 8.57 -14.51
N GLY A 21 6.03 8.41 -13.37
CA GLY A 21 6.62 7.79 -12.17
C GLY A 21 6.53 6.26 -12.12
N GLY A 22 5.89 5.62 -13.11
CA GLY A 22 5.68 4.17 -13.14
C GLY A 22 4.58 3.68 -12.20
N TRP A 23 3.73 4.58 -11.69
CA TRP A 23 2.55 4.24 -10.90
C TRP A 23 1.29 4.31 -11.76
N MET A 24 0.26 3.58 -11.35
CA MET A 24 -1.10 3.79 -11.85
C MET A 24 -1.98 4.44 -10.79
N GLN A 25 -3.01 5.16 -11.23
CA GLN A 25 -4.05 5.62 -10.34
C GLN A 25 -4.98 4.45 -9.98
N GLY A 26 -5.07 4.13 -8.69
CA GLY A 26 -5.96 3.10 -8.18
C GLY A 26 -7.41 3.58 -8.02
N ASN A 27 -8.31 2.63 -7.72
CA ASN A 27 -9.73 2.90 -7.50
C ASN A 27 -10.15 2.51 -6.08
N ALA A 28 -10.47 3.50 -5.24
CA ALA A 28 -10.86 3.29 -3.85
C ALA A 28 -12.09 2.39 -3.68
N LYS A 29 -12.99 2.32 -4.68
CA LYS A 29 -14.17 1.44 -4.65
C LYS A 29 -13.82 -0.05 -4.73
N THR A 30 -12.60 -0.37 -5.19
CA THR A 30 -12.12 -1.75 -5.29
C THR A 30 -11.38 -2.21 -4.04
N PHE A 31 -11.25 -1.35 -3.02
CA PHE A 31 -10.65 -1.72 -1.76
C PHE A 31 -11.61 -2.61 -0.97
N ASP A 32 -11.15 -3.81 -0.65
CA ASP A 32 -11.84 -4.74 0.23
C ASP A 32 -11.53 -4.35 1.68
N ARG A 33 -12.56 -3.91 2.41
CA ARG A 33 -12.45 -3.45 3.80
C ARG A 33 -12.31 -4.60 4.80
N ASP A 34 -12.76 -5.80 4.45
CA ASP A 34 -12.66 -6.99 5.29
C ASP A 34 -11.22 -7.52 5.31
N LEU A 35 -10.60 -7.55 4.14
CA LEU A 35 -9.25 -8.06 3.96
C LEU A 35 -8.19 -6.98 3.97
N ALA A 36 -8.58 -5.71 3.86
CA ALA A 36 -7.70 -4.56 3.68
C ALA A 36 -6.72 -4.74 2.51
N LEU A 37 -7.26 -5.10 1.34
CA LEU A 37 -6.53 -5.40 0.10
C LEU A 37 -7.23 -4.77 -1.11
N PHE A 38 -6.56 -4.77 -2.27
CA PHE A 38 -7.15 -4.45 -3.56
C PHE A 38 -7.24 -5.72 -4.44
N PRO A 39 -8.33 -6.51 -4.34
CA PRO A 39 -8.49 -7.77 -5.08
C PRO A 39 -8.28 -7.67 -6.59
N SER A 40 -8.80 -6.62 -7.23
CA SER A 40 -8.67 -6.43 -8.68
C SER A 40 -7.20 -6.37 -9.13
N GLN A 41 -6.36 -5.65 -8.38
CA GLN A 41 -4.93 -5.55 -8.66
C GLN A 41 -4.21 -6.87 -8.39
N ILE A 42 -4.59 -7.60 -7.33
CA ILE A 42 -4.02 -8.92 -7.01
C ILE A 42 -4.27 -9.88 -8.18
N PHE A 43 -5.53 -10.03 -8.62
CA PHE A 43 -5.85 -10.96 -9.69
C PHE A 43 -5.32 -10.52 -11.06
N GLN A 44 -5.24 -9.21 -11.32
CA GLN A 44 -4.56 -8.72 -12.52
C GLN A 44 -3.09 -9.15 -12.54
N PHE A 45 -2.37 -8.90 -11.45
CA PHE A 45 -0.96 -9.29 -11.32
C PHE A 45 -0.77 -10.80 -11.45
N LEU A 46 -1.60 -11.61 -10.79
CA LEU A 46 -1.50 -13.07 -10.84
C LEU A 46 -1.81 -13.62 -12.24
N ARG A 47 -2.77 -13.05 -12.97
CA ARG A 47 -3.04 -13.42 -14.37
C ARG A 47 -1.86 -13.05 -15.27
N ASP A 48 -1.31 -11.84 -15.11
CA ASP A 48 -0.23 -11.35 -15.98
C ASP A 48 1.10 -12.07 -15.77
N THR A 49 1.32 -12.66 -14.60
CA THR A 49 2.61 -13.26 -14.22
C THR A 49 2.58 -14.77 -14.01
N GLN A 50 1.43 -15.31 -13.58
CA GLN A 50 1.31 -16.65 -13.00
C GLN A 50 0.04 -17.37 -13.45
N ASP A 51 -0.50 -17.06 -14.64
CA ASP A 51 -1.75 -17.64 -15.18
C ASP A 51 -1.82 -19.17 -15.09
N LYS A 52 -0.73 -19.86 -15.44
CA LYS A 52 -0.66 -21.34 -15.34
C LYS A 52 -0.87 -21.85 -13.92
N ARG A 53 -0.40 -21.11 -12.91
CA ARG A 53 -0.60 -21.45 -11.49
C ARG A 53 -2.01 -21.10 -11.05
N LEU A 54 -2.55 -19.98 -11.54
CA LEU A 54 -3.93 -19.58 -11.31
C LEU A 54 -4.92 -20.62 -11.86
N ASN A 55 -4.70 -21.13 -13.07
CA ASN A 55 -5.57 -22.16 -13.66
C ASN A 55 -5.54 -23.47 -12.84
N LYS A 56 -4.36 -23.90 -12.37
CA LYS A 56 -4.25 -25.08 -11.49
C LYS A 56 -5.03 -24.94 -10.19
N ILE A 57 -4.99 -23.78 -9.56
CA ILE A 57 -5.78 -23.56 -8.34
C ILE A 57 -7.28 -23.43 -8.65
N THR A 58 -7.62 -22.90 -9.84
CA THR A 58 -9.00 -22.87 -10.33
C THR A 58 -9.59 -24.26 -10.52
N ASP A 59 -8.82 -25.23 -11.01
CA ASP A 59 -9.26 -26.62 -11.15
C ASP A 59 -9.64 -27.25 -9.78
N ILE A 60 -9.06 -26.75 -8.69
CA ILE A 60 -9.30 -27.23 -7.32
C ILE A 60 -10.48 -26.48 -6.67
N HIS A 61 -10.49 -25.15 -6.77
CA HIS A 61 -11.45 -24.31 -6.05
C HIS A 61 -12.71 -23.98 -6.85
N GLY A 62 -12.68 -24.14 -8.18
CA GLY A 62 -13.78 -23.83 -9.09
C GLY A 62 -14.19 -22.37 -9.01
N VAL A 63 -15.51 -22.12 -8.90
CA VAL A 63 -16.08 -20.76 -8.84
C VAL A 63 -15.62 -19.97 -7.60
N GLU A 64 -15.17 -20.64 -6.54
CA GLU A 64 -14.72 -20.01 -5.28
C GLU A 64 -13.25 -19.60 -5.30
N THR A 65 -12.57 -19.72 -6.44
CA THR A 65 -11.12 -19.51 -6.54
C THR A 65 -10.69 -18.15 -6.04
N GLU A 66 -11.35 -17.07 -6.48
CA GLU A 66 -10.93 -15.73 -6.09
C GLU A 66 -11.07 -15.52 -4.58
N ASN A 67 -12.23 -15.87 -4.01
CA ASN A 67 -12.49 -15.76 -2.58
C ASN A 67 -11.48 -16.58 -1.76
N LYS A 68 -11.32 -17.87 -2.07
CA LYS A 68 -10.42 -18.75 -1.30
C LYS A 68 -8.96 -18.32 -1.39
N LEU A 69 -8.51 -17.86 -2.55
CA LEU A 69 -7.14 -17.39 -2.72
C LEU A 69 -6.88 -16.11 -1.92
N LEU A 70 -7.83 -15.15 -1.91
CA LEU A 70 -7.74 -13.94 -1.09
C LEU A 70 -7.72 -14.26 0.40
N GLN A 71 -8.60 -15.16 0.87
CA GLN A 71 -8.63 -15.61 2.26
C GLN A 71 -7.31 -16.29 2.65
N ARG A 72 -6.76 -17.11 1.75
CA ARG A 72 -5.47 -17.75 1.98
C ARG A 72 -4.34 -16.74 2.05
N LEU A 73 -4.28 -15.79 1.12
CA LEU A 73 -3.30 -14.70 1.13
C LEU A 73 -3.39 -13.89 2.44
N ALA A 74 -4.60 -13.46 2.81
CA ALA A 74 -4.84 -12.71 4.04
C ALA A 74 -4.37 -13.47 5.28
N LYS A 75 -4.71 -14.76 5.38
CA LYS A 75 -4.26 -15.64 6.47
C LYS A 75 -2.74 -15.73 6.56
N GLU A 76 -2.06 -15.85 5.42
CA GLU A 76 -0.60 -15.92 5.36
C GLU A 76 0.05 -14.61 5.78
N MET A 77 -0.52 -13.46 5.38
CA MET A 77 -0.09 -12.14 5.83
C MET A 77 -0.35 -11.96 7.33
N ASP A 78 -1.42 -12.52 7.87
CA ASP A 78 -1.70 -12.46 9.30
C ASP A 78 -0.70 -13.31 10.10
N LEU A 79 -0.26 -14.45 9.58
CA LEU A 79 0.68 -15.34 10.27
C LEU A 79 2.14 -14.86 10.17
N ARG A 80 2.57 -14.44 8.97
CA ARG A 80 3.99 -14.14 8.68
C ARG A 80 4.30 -12.65 8.50
N GLY A 81 3.27 -11.83 8.30
CA GLY A 81 3.39 -10.41 7.97
C GLY A 81 3.43 -10.14 6.47
N SER A 82 2.92 -8.99 6.05
CA SER A 82 2.84 -8.59 4.64
C SER A 82 4.20 -8.50 3.96
N LEU A 83 5.23 -8.02 4.65
CA LEU A 83 6.59 -7.94 4.10
C LEU A 83 7.16 -9.32 3.77
N ASP A 84 6.92 -10.31 4.62
CA ASP A 84 7.37 -11.69 4.38
C ASP A 84 6.63 -12.30 3.19
N VAL A 85 5.31 -12.14 3.13
CA VAL A 85 4.49 -12.61 2.01
C VAL A 85 4.86 -11.93 0.69
N LEU A 86 5.13 -10.63 0.70
CA LEU A 86 5.61 -9.91 -0.50
C LEU A 86 6.95 -10.46 -1.00
N ARG A 87 7.85 -10.82 -0.09
CA ARG A 87 9.19 -11.36 -0.45
C ARG A 87 9.16 -12.82 -0.87
N ASN A 88 8.38 -13.63 -0.17
CA ASN A 88 8.45 -15.08 -0.25
C ASN A 88 7.22 -15.72 -0.90
N GLY A 89 6.16 -14.94 -1.13
CA GLY A 89 4.90 -15.43 -1.65
C GLY A 89 4.10 -16.22 -0.61
N PHE A 90 3.11 -16.96 -1.08
CA PHE A 90 2.31 -17.88 -0.28
C PHE A 90 2.00 -19.17 -1.05
N THR A 91 1.55 -20.21 -0.36
CA THR A 91 1.19 -21.50 -0.99
C THR A 91 -0.23 -21.89 -0.65
N ASP A 92 -0.99 -22.28 -1.66
CA ASP A 92 -2.33 -22.86 -1.53
C ASP A 92 -2.40 -24.21 -2.28
N HIS A 93 -2.83 -25.27 -1.60
CA HIS A 93 -2.91 -26.64 -2.16
C HIS A 93 -1.66 -27.08 -2.96
N GLY A 94 -0.47 -26.76 -2.44
CA GLY A 94 0.81 -27.10 -3.08
C GLY A 94 1.21 -26.19 -4.26
N VAL A 95 0.39 -25.21 -4.62
CA VAL A 95 0.68 -24.20 -5.63
C VAL A 95 1.23 -22.94 -4.96
N ARG A 96 2.48 -22.57 -5.29
CA ARG A 96 3.13 -21.35 -4.77
C ARG A 96 2.82 -20.14 -5.66
N PHE A 97 2.39 -19.06 -5.05
CA PHE A 97 2.19 -17.76 -5.69
C PHE A 97 3.21 -16.75 -5.17
N ASP A 98 3.92 -16.10 -6.08
CA ASP A 98 4.75 -14.94 -5.79
C ASP A 98 3.86 -13.70 -5.71
N MET A 99 4.16 -12.76 -4.79
CA MET A 99 3.38 -11.52 -4.61
C MET A 99 4.13 -10.26 -5.03
N ALA A 100 5.38 -10.40 -5.45
CA ALA A 100 6.18 -9.38 -6.10
C ALA A 100 7.34 -10.03 -6.85
N TYR A 101 7.81 -9.37 -7.90
CA TYR A 101 9.10 -9.66 -8.51
C TYR A 101 10.05 -8.51 -8.19
N PHE A 102 11.28 -8.77 -7.77
CA PHE A 102 12.23 -7.71 -7.44
C PHE A 102 13.17 -7.45 -8.61
N LYS A 103 13.70 -6.23 -8.69
CA LYS A 103 14.65 -5.86 -9.74
C LYS A 103 15.85 -6.81 -9.68
N PRO A 104 16.21 -7.49 -10.78
CA PRO A 104 17.34 -8.39 -10.78
C PRO A 104 18.65 -7.61 -10.63
N GLU A 105 19.65 -8.22 -9.98
CA GLU A 105 20.98 -7.61 -9.78
C GLU A 105 21.74 -7.42 -11.10
N THR A 106 21.47 -8.28 -12.10
CA THR A 106 22.07 -8.21 -13.42
C THR A 106 21.01 -8.20 -14.51
N SER A 107 21.34 -7.60 -15.66
CA SER A 107 20.45 -7.57 -16.83
C SER A 107 20.45 -8.86 -17.65
N LEU A 108 21.16 -9.91 -17.20
CA LEU A 108 21.31 -11.17 -17.94
C LEU A 108 20.05 -12.05 -17.90
N ASN A 109 19.18 -11.86 -16.89
CA ASN A 109 17.92 -12.60 -16.78
C ASN A 109 16.76 -11.76 -17.30
N GLU A 110 16.55 -11.82 -18.61
CA GLU A 110 15.47 -11.10 -19.31
C GLU A 110 14.08 -11.48 -18.78
N GLN A 111 13.87 -12.73 -18.37
CA GLN A 111 12.60 -13.18 -17.83
C GLN A 111 12.30 -12.53 -16.46
N SER A 112 13.29 -12.46 -15.57
CA SER A 112 13.15 -11.77 -14.29
C SER A 112 12.93 -10.27 -14.46
N ALA A 113 13.61 -9.64 -15.43
CA ALA A 113 13.38 -8.24 -15.76
C ALA A 113 11.95 -7.99 -16.29
N ALA A 114 11.47 -8.88 -17.17
CA ALA A 114 10.10 -8.81 -17.69
C ALA A 114 9.07 -8.95 -16.57
N LEU A 115 9.22 -9.92 -15.67
CA LEU A 115 8.34 -10.12 -14.51
C LEU A 115 8.39 -8.95 -13.52
N TYR A 116 9.57 -8.36 -13.28
CA TYR A 116 9.70 -7.14 -12.49
C TYR A 116 8.90 -5.98 -13.09
N GLY A 117 8.93 -5.83 -14.42
CA GLY A 117 8.12 -4.85 -15.15
C GLY A 117 6.62 -5.12 -15.14
N LYS A 118 6.17 -6.29 -14.65
CA LYS A 118 4.75 -6.63 -14.47
C LYS A 118 4.22 -6.32 -13.07
N ASN A 119 5.04 -5.83 -12.15
CA ASN A 119 4.52 -5.34 -10.88
C ASN A 119 3.60 -4.13 -11.11
N ILE A 120 2.50 -4.11 -10.37
CA ILE A 120 1.54 -3.03 -10.34
C ILE A 120 1.83 -2.18 -9.10
N LEU A 121 2.37 -0.98 -9.32
CA LEU A 121 2.47 0.06 -8.31
C LEU A 121 1.26 0.98 -8.45
N ALA A 122 0.43 1.08 -7.43
CA ALA A 122 -0.77 1.92 -7.49
C ALA A 122 -0.84 2.92 -6.34
N VAL A 123 -1.24 4.13 -6.66
CA VAL A 123 -1.57 5.19 -5.70
C VAL A 123 -3.08 5.41 -5.72
N THR A 124 -3.73 5.22 -4.59
CA THR A 124 -5.19 5.33 -4.46
C THR A 124 -5.54 6.45 -3.49
N ARG A 125 -6.35 7.40 -3.96
CA ARG A 125 -6.84 8.51 -3.14
C ARG A 125 -8.03 8.09 -2.29
N GLN A 126 -8.19 8.70 -1.11
CA GLN A 126 -9.42 8.70 -0.33
C GLN A 126 -9.96 7.27 -0.08
N VAL A 127 -9.12 6.41 0.50
CA VAL A 127 -9.46 5.01 0.78
C VAL A 127 -10.23 4.91 2.08
N PHE A 128 -11.53 4.60 1.98
CA PHE A 128 -12.38 4.28 3.13
C PHE A 128 -12.07 2.87 3.62
N TYR A 129 -11.32 2.79 4.71
CA TYR A 129 -10.66 1.55 5.11
C TYR A 129 -11.46 0.69 6.09
N SER A 130 -12.48 1.25 6.74
CA SER A 130 -13.23 0.60 7.82
C SER A 130 -14.67 0.28 7.42
N LYS A 131 -15.20 -0.81 7.98
CA LYS A 131 -16.64 -1.11 7.94
C LYS A 131 -17.41 -0.42 9.08
N ASP A 132 -16.70 -0.06 10.14
CA ASP A 132 -17.30 0.47 11.38
C ASP A 132 -17.38 2.00 11.37
N ASN A 133 -16.69 2.64 10.43
CA ASN A 133 -16.71 4.09 10.25
C ASN A 133 -16.46 4.49 8.79
N ASN A 134 -16.77 5.75 8.46
CA ASN A 134 -16.55 6.33 7.13
C ASN A 134 -15.28 7.19 7.06
N LYS A 135 -14.26 6.84 7.83
CA LYS A 135 -12.99 7.55 7.75
C LYS A 135 -12.19 7.09 6.53
N SER A 136 -11.58 8.03 5.84
CA SER A 136 -10.67 7.76 4.71
C SER A 136 -9.21 8.07 5.09
N LEU A 137 -8.30 7.43 4.36
CA LEU A 137 -6.89 7.82 4.23
C LEU A 137 -6.72 8.65 2.95
N ASP A 138 -5.93 9.72 3.00
CA ASP A 138 -5.76 10.60 1.84
C ASP A 138 -5.13 9.87 0.67
N LEU A 139 -4.04 9.13 0.90
CA LEU A 139 -3.43 8.25 -0.08
C LEU A 139 -3.06 6.89 0.51
N VAL A 140 -3.21 5.85 -0.29
CA VAL A 140 -2.68 4.50 -0.04
C VAL A 140 -1.84 4.08 -1.24
N LEU A 141 -0.60 3.68 -0.96
CA LEU A 141 0.30 3.07 -1.95
C LEU A 141 0.21 1.56 -1.82
N SER A 142 0.03 0.87 -2.95
CA SER A 142 0.00 -0.59 -3.02
C SER A 142 0.99 -1.16 -4.03
N LEU A 143 1.46 -2.36 -3.74
CA LEU A 143 2.22 -3.22 -4.65
C LEU A 143 1.40 -4.47 -4.92
N ASN A 144 1.03 -4.71 -6.18
CA ASN A 144 0.24 -5.86 -6.62
C ASN A 144 -1.05 -6.05 -5.80
N GLY A 145 -1.66 -4.92 -5.41
CA GLY A 145 -2.87 -4.87 -4.59
C GLY A 145 -2.70 -5.09 -3.10
N VAL A 146 -1.49 -5.29 -2.60
CA VAL A 146 -1.18 -5.26 -1.16
C VAL A 146 -0.82 -3.83 -0.76
N PRO A 147 -1.55 -3.20 0.20
CA PRO A 147 -1.17 -1.90 0.73
C PRO A 147 0.21 -1.95 1.39
N VAL A 148 1.12 -1.06 1.02
CA VAL A 148 2.48 -0.97 1.57
C VAL A 148 2.70 0.31 2.37
N ALA A 149 2.05 1.41 2.00
CA ALA A 149 2.14 2.67 2.72
C ALA A 149 0.81 3.41 2.78
N THR A 150 0.58 4.14 3.87
CA THR A 150 -0.51 5.11 3.99
C THR A 150 0.05 6.51 4.15
N LEU A 151 -0.66 7.52 3.65
CA LEU A 151 -0.26 8.91 3.77
C LEU A 151 -1.46 9.74 4.25
N GLU A 152 -1.21 10.58 5.25
CA GLU A 152 -2.09 11.69 5.62
C GLU A 152 -1.39 12.97 5.18
N LEU A 153 -2.07 13.76 4.36
CA LEU A 153 -1.54 14.98 3.79
C LEU A 153 -2.08 16.17 4.58
N LYS A 154 -1.27 17.21 4.74
CA LYS A 154 -1.71 18.50 5.28
C LYS A 154 -1.15 19.62 4.42
N ASN A 155 -1.78 20.78 4.50
CA ASN A 155 -1.40 21.93 3.71
C ASN A 155 -1.19 23.12 4.64
N GLN A 156 0.03 23.66 4.73
CA GLN A 156 0.30 24.77 5.65
C GLN A 156 -0.49 26.04 5.29
N PHE A 157 -0.93 26.20 4.03
CA PHE A 157 -1.83 27.29 3.65
C PHE A 157 -3.22 27.19 4.31
N SER A 158 -3.65 26.02 4.79
CA SER A 158 -4.86 25.86 5.60
C SER A 158 -4.59 25.94 7.12
N GLY A 159 -3.35 26.24 7.53
CA GLY A 159 -2.93 26.27 8.92
C GLY A 159 -2.70 24.88 9.54
N GLN A 160 -2.62 23.84 8.72
CA GLN A 160 -2.36 22.47 9.16
C GLN A 160 -0.99 21.97 8.65
N ASN A 161 -0.31 21.18 9.46
CA ASN A 161 1.05 20.68 9.17
C ASN A 161 1.21 19.19 9.53
N VAL A 162 2.42 18.65 9.37
CA VAL A 162 2.72 17.25 9.72
C VAL A 162 2.30 16.88 11.15
N GLN A 163 2.43 17.78 12.14
CA GLN A 163 2.02 17.48 13.52
C GLN A 163 0.49 17.36 13.66
N ASN A 164 -0.31 17.97 12.77
CA ASN A 164 -1.76 17.70 12.72
C ASN A 164 -2.03 16.28 12.22
N ALA A 165 -1.34 15.84 11.16
CA ALA A 165 -1.45 14.48 10.65
C ALA A 165 -0.93 13.43 11.66
N GLU A 166 0.14 13.71 12.40
CA GLU A 166 0.62 12.84 13.47
C GLU A 166 -0.44 12.66 14.56
N ARG A 167 -1.07 13.75 15.00
CA ARG A 167 -2.19 13.69 15.98
C ARG A 167 -3.37 12.89 15.42
N GLN A 168 -3.72 13.07 14.15
CA GLN A 168 -4.79 12.32 13.50
C GLN A 168 -4.51 10.81 13.54
N TYR A 169 -3.29 10.38 13.19
CA TYR A 169 -2.88 8.98 13.34
C TYR A 169 -2.92 8.49 14.80
N MET A 170 -2.48 9.29 15.76
CA MET A 170 -2.41 8.87 17.16
C MET A 170 -3.78 8.77 17.84
N HIS A 171 -4.71 9.67 17.50
CA HIS A 171 -5.97 9.83 18.22
C HIS A 171 -7.20 9.40 17.41
N ASP A 172 -7.18 9.56 16.09
CA ASP A 172 -8.36 9.32 15.24
C ASP A 172 -8.29 7.99 14.48
N ARG A 173 -7.11 7.40 14.30
CA ARG A 173 -6.93 6.09 13.67
C ARG A 173 -6.81 5.01 14.75
N ASP A 174 -7.69 4.01 14.73
CA ASP A 174 -7.61 2.87 15.66
C ASP A 174 -6.56 1.87 15.16
N PRO A 175 -5.44 1.63 15.87
CA PRO A 175 -4.42 0.68 15.44
C PRO A 175 -4.90 -0.78 15.33
N ARG A 176 -6.11 -1.08 15.83
CA ARG A 176 -6.75 -2.40 15.70
C ARG A 176 -7.42 -2.61 14.35
N GLU A 177 -7.66 -1.55 13.57
CA GLU A 177 -8.15 -1.67 12.19
C GLU A 177 -7.08 -2.36 11.34
N LEU A 178 -7.50 -3.33 10.51
CA LEU A 178 -6.59 -4.28 9.86
C LEU A 178 -5.50 -3.61 9.00
N ILE A 179 -5.82 -2.49 8.36
CA ILE A 179 -4.86 -1.73 7.57
C ILE A 179 -3.71 -1.14 8.41
N PHE A 180 -3.94 -0.86 9.70
CA PHE A 180 -3.00 -0.25 10.64
C PHE A 180 -2.31 -1.25 11.59
N GLN A 181 -2.82 -2.49 11.67
CA GLN A 181 -2.22 -3.50 12.52
C GLN A 181 -0.78 -3.78 12.10
N PHE A 182 0.13 -3.73 13.08
CA PHE A 182 1.56 -3.83 12.85
C PHE A 182 1.93 -5.09 12.06
N LYS A 183 2.67 -4.89 10.95
CA LYS A 183 3.12 -5.92 10.00
C LYS A 183 2.03 -6.65 9.21
N LYS A 184 0.74 -6.41 9.44
CA LYS A 184 -0.34 -7.21 8.83
C LYS A 184 -0.61 -6.81 7.38
N ARG A 185 -0.68 -5.50 7.11
CA ARG A 185 -0.96 -4.96 5.77
C ARG A 185 0.09 -3.92 5.40
N THR A 186 -0.09 -2.69 5.86
CA THR A 186 0.83 -1.59 5.56
C THR A 186 2.09 -1.67 6.41
N LEU A 187 3.20 -1.20 5.85
CA LEU A 187 4.53 -1.28 6.46
C LEU A 187 4.97 0.04 7.08
N VAL A 188 4.45 1.14 6.54
CA VAL A 188 4.83 2.50 6.91
C VAL A 188 3.65 3.45 6.73
N HIS A 189 3.57 4.44 7.62
CA HIS A 189 2.57 5.50 7.62
C HIS A 189 3.31 6.83 7.55
N PHE A 190 3.01 7.63 6.55
CA PHE A 190 3.61 8.95 6.36
C PHE A 190 2.65 10.05 6.77
N THR A 191 3.22 11.08 7.37
CA THR A 191 2.61 12.40 7.54
C THR A 191 3.37 13.36 6.67
N VAL A 192 2.65 14.09 5.82
CA VAL A 192 3.25 14.92 4.76
C VAL A 192 2.59 16.28 4.79
N ASP A 193 3.39 17.34 4.78
CA ASP A 193 2.93 18.67 4.36
C ASP A 193 3.82 19.21 3.23
N ASP A 194 3.62 20.48 2.86
CA ASP A 194 4.38 21.14 1.79
C ASP A 194 5.88 21.28 2.07
N ASN A 195 6.31 21.18 3.32
CA ASN A 195 7.69 21.40 3.75
C ASN A 195 8.35 20.15 4.34
N GLU A 196 7.60 19.32 5.05
CA GLU A 196 8.12 18.21 5.84
C GLU A 196 7.40 16.89 5.57
N VAL A 197 8.15 15.80 5.70
CA VAL A 197 7.69 14.42 5.68
C VAL A 197 8.23 13.70 6.90
N TYR A 198 7.34 13.03 7.61
CA TYR A 198 7.67 12.12 8.70
C TYR A 198 7.05 10.76 8.44
N MET A 199 7.60 9.73 9.09
CA MET A 199 7.13 8.37 8.96
C MET A 199 7.11 7.62 10.30
N THR A 200 6.23 6.64 10.40
CA THR A 200 6.25 5.61 11.45
C THR A 200 5.95 4.25 10.85
N THR A 201 6.55 3.19 11.41
CA THR A 201 6.24 1.80 11.02
C THR A 201 5.24 1.13 11.96
N HIS A 202 4.87 1.79 13.06
CA HIS A 202 3.97 1.22 14.06
C HIS A 202 3.13 2.32 14.72
N LEU A 203 1.83 2.31 14.45
CA LEU A 203 0.86 3.13 15.16
C LEU A 203 0.58 2.52 16.52
N ASN A 204 0.96 3.23 17.58
CA ASN A 204 0.78 2.82 18.97
C ASN A 204 0.12 3.95 19.79
N ARG A 205 -0.93 4.55 19.21
CA ARG A 205 -1.62 5.73 19.77
C ARG A 205 -0.59 6.81 20.15
N GLU A 206 -0.69 7.39 21.34
CA GLU A 206 0.21 8.43 21.85
C GLU A 206 1.68 7.98 21.97
N ASN A 207 1.95 6.67 21.99
CA ASN A 207 3.32 6.12 22.02
C ASN A 207 3.92 5.94 20.62
N THR A 208 3.23 6.40 19.57
CA THR A 208 3.74 6.34 18.19
C THR A 208 5.00 7.18 18.07
N ARG A 209 6.07 6.59 17.52
CA ARG A 209 7.33 7.29 17.26
C ARG A 209 7.43 7.65 15.80
N TYR A 210 7.55 8.95 15.52
CA TYR A 210 7.75 9.47 14.17
C TYR A 210 9.23 9.76 13.93
N LEU A 211 9.69 9.39 12.73
CA LEU A 211 11.05 9.61 12.25
C LEU A 211 10.99 10.57 11.05
N PRO A 212 11.91 11.54 10.96
CA PRO A 212 11.97 12.42 9.78
C PRO A 212 12.30 11.61 8.52
N PHE A 213 11.64 11.93 7.42
CA PHE A 213 11.85 11.32 6.09
C PHE A 213 12.11 12.38 5.00
N ASN A 214 12.49 13.60 5.42
CA ASN A 214 12.86 14.68 4.54
C ASN A 214 14.06 14.30 3.66
N LYS A 215 14.14 14.86 2.45
CA LYS A 215 15.38 14.85 1.68
C LYS A 215 16.41 15.69 2.44
N GLY A 216 17.46 15.06 2.96
CA GLY A 216 18.54 15.77 3.65
C GLY A 216 19.09 16.92 2.79
N PHE A 217 19.37 18.06 3.43
CA PHE A 217 19.99 19.22 2.79
C PHE A 217 21.02 19.84 3.74
N ASN A 218 22.30 19.85 3.36
CA ASN A 218 23.41 20.49 4.11
C ASN A 218 23.38 20.26 5.64
N ASN A 219 23.36 18.99 6.10
CA ASN A 219 23.23 18.60 7.52
C ASN A 219 21.89 18.98 8.20
N GLY A 220 20.89 19.44 7.44
CA GLY A 220 19.51 19.65 7.89
C GLY A 220 18.72 18.35 8.07
N LYS A 221 17.45 18.47 8.45
CA LYS A 221 16.54 17.32 8.68
C LYS A 221 16.55 16.38 7.47
N GLY A 222 16.72 15.08 7.70
CA GLY A 222 16.78 14.05 6.64
C GLY A 222 18.18 13.51 6.32
N ASN A 223 19.23 14.00 7.00
CA ASN A 223 20.55 13.33 7.06
C ASN A 223 20.63 12.38 8.25
#